data_AF-A0A8X6N6U4-F1
#
_entry.id   AF-A0A8X6N6U4-F1
#
_cell.length_a   1.000
_cell.length_b   1.000
_cell.length_c   1.000
_cell.angle_alpha   90.00
_cell.angle_beta   90.00
_cell.angle_gamma   90.00
#
_symmetry.space_group_name_H-M   'P 1'
#
loop_
_entity.id
_entity.type
_entity.pdbx_description
1 polymer ?
#
loop_
_entity_poly.entity_id
_entity_poly.type
_entity_poly.pdbx_seq_one_letter_code
_entity_poly.pdbx_strand_id
1 'polypeptide(L)'
;MLPKHGSNRPQPAHLSPYSFVQSAESYRPGDQVIVYVQAPTGTPFKGMMVQAYDPRTNNTIGDFLEGVGLKKIPECASMSHSDNRDKKSATLVWVAPQDSGNVRFRGTIVQQFNTFYHGLSATVQKV
;
A
#
# COMPACT_ATOMS: atom_id res chain seq x y z
N MET A 1 -4.64 9.70 -0.49
CA MET A 1 -4.05 9.47 -1.82
C MET A 1 -5.16 8.94 -2.71
N LEU A 2 -5.57 9.66 -3.76
CA LEU A 2 -6.67 9.24 -4.63
C LEU A 2 -6.23 9.36 -6.10
N PRO A 3 -6.67 8.43 -6.97
CA PRO A 3 -6.34 8.51 -8.38
C PRO A 3 -7.12 9.65 -9.04
N LYS A 4 -6.56 10.23 -10.11
CA LYS A 4 -7.24 11.24 -10.95
C LYS A 4 -8.23 10.57 -11.91
N HIS A 5 -9.33 10.05 -11.39
CA HIS A 5 -10.34 9.31 -12.15
C HIS A 5 -11.62 10.13 -12.40
N GLY A 6 -11.45 11.39 -12.80
CA GLY A 6 -12.57 12.31 -13.04
C GLY A 6 -13.41 12.57 -11.80
N SER A 7 -14.74 12.49 -11.93
CA SER A 7 -15.70 12.70 -10.84
C SER A 7 -15.97 11.44 -10.00
N ASN A 8 -15.43 10.28 -10.38
CA ASN A 8 -15.64 9.03 -9.66
C ASN A 8 -15.14 9.14 -8.21
N ARG A 9 -15.82 8.46 -7.28
CA ARG A 9 -15.53 8.48 -5.86
C ARG A 9 -15.03 7.11 -5.40
N PRO A 10 -14.12 7.06 -4.42
CA PRO A 10 -13.66 5.78 -3.87
C PRO A 10 -14.80 5.07 -3.17
N GLN A 11 -14.79 3.75 -3.28
CA GLN A 11 -15.52 2.86 -2.39
C GLN A 11 -14.74 2.71 -1.07
N PRO A 12 -15.44 2.52 0.07
CA PRO A 12 -14.79 2.29 1.35
C PRO A 12 -14.09 0.92 1.40
N ALA A 13 -13.05 0.82 2.22
CA ALA A 13 -12.20 -0.37 2.33
C ALA A 13 -12.95 -1.67 2.68
N HIS A 14 -13.99 -1.61 3.50
CA HIS A 14 -14.75 -2.81 3.90
C HIS A 14 -15.53 -3.46 2.76
N LEU A 15 -15.72 -2.76 1.62
CA LEU A 15 -16.30 -3.32 0.40
C LEU A 15 -15.23 -3.86 -0.56
N SER A 16 -13.95 -3.71 -0.23
CA SER A 16 -12.86 -4.14 -1.08
C SER A 16 -12.77 -5.66 -1.14
N PRO A 17 -12.68 -6.27 -2.34
CA PRO A 17 -12.46 -7.70 -2.46
C PRO A 17 -10.98 -8.10 -2.26
N TYR A 18 -10.09 -7.11 -2.11
CA TYR A 18 -8.64 -7.30 -2.10
C TYR A 18 -8.11 -7.53 -0.69
N SER A 19 -7.21 -8.51 -0.55
CA SER A 19 -6.43 -8.68 0.67
C SER A 19 -5.31 -7.63 0.74
N PHE A 20 -5.08 -7.07 1.93
CA PHE A 20 -4.06 -6.09 2.21
C PHE A 20 -3.43 -6.39 3.58
N VAL A 21 -2.33 -7.13 3.59
CA VAL A 21 -1.77 -7.71 4.82
C VAL A 21 -0.26 -7.55 4.89
N GLN A 22 0.25 -7.35 6.09
CA GLN A 22 1.68 -7.28 6.39
C GLN A 22 2.25 -8.66 6.73
N SER A 23 3.55 -8.88 6.46
CA SER A 23 4.25 -10.13 6.79
C SER A 23 4.64 -10.29 8.25
N ALA A 24 4.63 -9.19 9.02
CA ALA A 24 5.02 -9.17 10.42
C ALA A 24 4.17 -8.16 11.19
N GLU A 25 3.81 -8.48 12.43
CA GLU A 25 3.07 -7.58 13.31
C GLU A 25 3.97 -6.55 14.00
N SER A 26 5.27 -6.83 14.05
CA SER A 26 6.25 -5.95 14.66
C SER A 26 7.56 -5.86 13.86
N TYR A 27 8.35 -4.82 14.12
CA TYR A 27 9.60 -4.55 13.42
C TYR A 27 10.65 -3.92 14.35
N ARG A 28 11.92 -4.09 13.97
CA ARG A 28 13.08 -3.37 14.48
C ARG A 28 13.66 -2.46 13.38
N PRO A 29 14.42 -1.42 13.75
CA PRO A 29 15.18 -0.63 12.79
C PRO A 29 15.94 -1.48 11.77
N GLY A 30 15.78 -1.17 10.48
CA GLY A 30 16.41 -1.90 9.37
C GLY A 30 15.69 -3.17 8.91
N ASP A 31 14.66 -3.64 9.64
CA ASP A 31 13.86 -4.78 9.21
C ASP A 31 13.14 -4.50 7.88
N GLN A 32 12.92 -5.56 7.12
CA GLN A 32 12.08 -5.54 5.94
C GLN A 32 10.72 -6.16 6.25
N VAL A 33 9.65 -5.37 6.09
CA VAL A 33 8.27 -5.83 6.23
C VAL A 33 7.63 -5.83 4.84
N ILE A 34 6.99 -6.94 4.48
CA ILE A 34 6.30 -7.07 3.20
C ILE A 34 4.84 -6.71 3.39
N VAL A 35 4.31 -5.84 2.53
CA VAL A 35 2.88 -5.61 2.36
C VAL A 35 2.41 -6.36 1.13
N TYR A 36 1.55 -7.35 1.34
CA TYR A 36 0.91 -8.13 0.29
C TYR A 36 -0.41 -7.50 -0.11
N VAL A 37 -0.58 -7.26 -1.41
CA VAL A 37 -1.87 -6.95 -2.02
C VAL A 37 -2.27 -8.11 -2.91
N GLN A 38 -3.42 -8.73 -2.65
CA GLN A 38 -3.85 -9.93 -3.39
C GLN A 38 -5.28 -9.78 -3.91
N ALA A 39 -5.46 -10.15 -5.17
CA ALA A 39 -6.75 -10.24 -5.82
C ALA A 39 -7.38 -11.63 -5.63
N PRO A 40 -8.70 -11.71 -5.41
CA PRO A 40 -9.40 -12.97 -5.55
C PRO A 40 -9.46 -13.40 -7.02
N THR A 41 -9.67 -14.68 -7.24
CA THR A 41 -9.81 -15.25 -8.59
C THR A 41 -10.91 -14.53 -9.36
N GLY A 42 -10.61 -14.12 -10.60
CA GLY A 42 -11.56 -13.45 -11.49
C GLY A 42 -11.68 -11.93 -11.32
N THR A 43 -11.09 -11.34 -10.28
CA THR A 43 -11.21 -9.89 -10.01
C THR A 43 -9.83 -9.24 -9.86
N PRO A 44 -9.02 -9.14 -10.93
CA PRO A 44 -7.72 -8.48 -10.85
C PRO A 44 -7.85 -6.99 -10.51
N PHE A 45 -6.76 -6.39 -10.06
CA PHE A 45 -6.64 -4.92 -9.97
C PHE A 45 -5.69 -4.40 -11.03
N LYS A 46 -5.91 -3.16 -11.49
CA LYS A 46 -5.08 -2.50 -12.51
C LYS A 46 -4.01 -1.60 -11.90
N GLY A 47 -4.30 -1.03 -10.74
CA GLY A 47 -3.39 -0.10 -10.08
C GLY A 47 -3.51 -0.09 -8.57
N MET A 48 -2.49 0.48 -7.94
CA MET A 48 -2.45 0.64 -6.50
C MET A 48 -1.53 1.80 -6.11
N MET A 49 -1.77 2.36 -4.94
CA MET A 49 -0.82 3.20 -4.22
C MET A 49 -0.86 2.86 -2.74
N VAL A 50 0.31 2.63 -2.16
CA VAL A 50 0.51 2.29 -0.74
C VAL A 50 1.49 3.26 -0.11
N GLN A 51 1.19 3.71 1.10
CA GLN A 51 2.03 4.63 1.85
C GLN A 51 2.23 4.15 3.27
N ALA A 52 3.46 4.25 3.75
CA ALA A 52 3.80 4.06 5.15
C ALA A 52 3.79 5.41 5.88
N TYR A 53 3.16 5.47 7.06
CA TYR A 53 3.09 6.68 7.87
C TYR A 53 3.03 6.37 9.38
N ASP A 54 3.46 7.32 10.22
CA ASP A 54 3.22 7.28 11.67
C ASP A 54 1.77 7.74 11.95
N PRO A 55 0.92 6.93 12.57
CA PRO A 55 -0.48 7.28 12.81
C PRO A 55 -0.68 8.43 13.81
N ARG A 56 0.34 8.79 14.61
CA ARG A 56 0.27 9.90 15.57
C ARG A 56 0.56 11.24 14.91
N THR A 57 1.57 11.29 14.04
CA THR A 57 2.01 12.55 13.40
C THR A 57 1.47 12.71 11.98
N ASN A 58 0.99 11.62 11.37
CA ASN A 58 0.62 11.53 9.96
C ASN A 58 1.78 11.80 8.98
N ASN A 59 3.02 11.82 9.47
CA ASN A 59 4.22 11.93 8.65
C ASN A 59 4.56 10.59 7.99
N THR A 60 5.08 10.66 6.76
CA THR A 60 5.49 9.48 5.99
C THR A 60 6.79 8.91 6.52
N ILE A 61 6.96 7.59 6.49
CA ILE A 61 7.99 6.92 7.28
C ILE A 61 8.58 5.68 6.62
N GLY A 62 9.89 5.50 6.82
CA GLY A 62 10.64 4.42 6.20
C GLY A 62 10.69 4.57 4.69
N ASP A 63 10.98 3.47 4.02
CA ASP A 63 11.23 3.50 2.59
C ASP A 63 10.76 2.21 1.91
N PHE A 64 10.47 2.25 0.62
CA PHE A 64 10.18 1.05 -0.16
C PHE A 64 11.34 0.69 -1.08
N LEU A 65 11.59 -0.61 -1.26
CA LEU A 65 12.50 -1.11 -2.29
C LEU A 65 11.80 -1.14 -3.65
N GLU A 66 12.56 -0.92 -4.72
CA GLU A 66 12.06 -1.09 -6.09
C GLU A 66 11.67 -2.55 -6.36
N GLY A 67 10.72 -2.73 -7.26
CA GLY A 67 10.21 -4.05 -7.63
C GLY A 67 9.61 -4.07 -9.02
N VAL A 68 9.45 -5.26 -9.58
CA VAL A 68 8.90 -5.45 -10.93
C VAL A 68 7.45 -4.99 -10.97
N GLY A 69 7.09 -4.14 -11.93
CA GLY A 69 5.73 -3.63 -12.07
C GLY A 69 5.35 -2.55 -11.05
N LEU A 70 6.33 -2.09 -10.26
CA LEU A 70 6.17 -1.13 -9.18
C LEU A 70 7.02 0.12 -9.44
N LYS A 71 6.53 1.26 -8.94
CA LYS A 71 7.19 2.56 -9.02
C LYS A 71 7.16 3.20 -7.64
N LYS A 72 8.35 3.36 -7.06
CA LYS A 72 8.54 4.05 -5.79
C LYS A 72 8.29 5.55 -5.93
N ILE A 73 7.78 6.15 -4.87
CA ILE A 73 7.59 7.60 -4.71
C ILE A 73 8.25 7.98 -3.36
N PRO A 74 9.56 8.28 -3.37
CA PRO A 74 10.35 8.47 -2.14
C PRO A 74 9.85 9.65 -1.30
N GLU A 75 9.38 10.73 -1.94
CA GLU A 75 9.02 12.00 -1.29
C GLU A 75 7.87 11.86 -0.28
N CYS A 76 7.12 10.76 -0.35
CA CYS A 76 6.03 10.48 0.57
C CYS A 76 5.98 9.02 1.03
N ALA A 77 7.14 8.35 1.13
CA ALA A 77 7.29 6.95 1.54
C ALA A 77 6.19 6.05 0.96
N SER A 78 6.05 6.10 -0.36
CA SER A 78 4.96 5.45 -1.08
C SER A 78 5.44 4.58 -2.23
N MET A 79 4.61 3.62 -2.60
CA MET A 79 4.81 2.73 -3.73
C MET A 79 3.54 2.69 -4.58
N SER A 80 3.69 2.79 -5.89
CA SER A 80 2.62 2.72 -6.88
C SER A 80 2.87 1.60 -7.88
N HIS A 81 1.86 1.25 -8.66
CA HIS A 81 2.04 0.48 -9.90
C HIS A 81 2.83 1.27 -10.97
N SER A 82 3.52 0.56 -11.87
CA SER A 82 4.21 1.16 -13.03
C SER A 82 3.42 1.09 -14.34
N ASP A 83 2.39 0.25 -14.42
CA ASP A 83 1.54 0.05 -15.60
C ASP A 83 0.11 -0.31 -15.20
N ASN A 84 -0.84 -0.26 -16.13
CA ASN A 84 -2.27 -0.55 -15.90
C ASN A 84 -2.69 -2.00 -16.25
N ARG A 85 -1.74 -2.93 -16.42
CA ARG A 85 -2.04 -4.34 -16.70
C ARG A 85 -2.72 -4.98 -15.49
N ASP A 86 -3.52 -6.02 -15.76
CA ASP A 86 -4.18 -6.78 -14.71
C ASP A 86 -3.17 -7.47 -13.79
N LYS A 87 -3.36 -7.28 -12.49
CA LYS A 87 -2.50 -7.82 -11.43
C LYS A 87 -3.33 -8.74 -10.54
N LYS A 88 -2.78 -9.93 -10.30
CA LYS A 88 -3.29 -10.88 -9.30
C LYS A 88 -2.71 -10.60 -7.92
N SER A 89 -1.51 -10.03 -7.87
CA SER A 89 -0.84 -9.67 -6.63
C SER A 89 0.16 -8.54 -6.84
N ALA A 90 0.54 -7.91 -5.74
CA ALA A 90 1.71 -7.06 -5.64
C ALA A 90 2.38 -7.31 -4.28
N THR A 91 3.71 -7.34 -4.28
CA THR A 91 4.55 -7.58 -3.11
C THR A 91 5.42 -6.37 -2.90
N LEU A 92 5.15 -5.62 -1.83
CA LEU A 92 5.82 -4.35 -1.55
C LEU A 92 6.74 -4.54 -0.36
N VAL A 93 8.03 -4.31 -0.53
CA VAL A 93 9.02 -4.44 0.55
C VAL A 93 9.27 -3.07 1.15
N TRP A 94 8.85 -2.88 2.39
CA TRP A 94 9.11 -1.68 3.19
C TRP A 94 10.30 -1.91 4.12
N VAL A 95 11.20 -0.93 4.20
CA VAL A 95 12.38 -0.92 5.06
C VAL A 95 12.13 0.02 6.23
N ALA A 96 12.23 -0.53 7.44
CA ALA A 96 12.09 0.21 8.67
C ALA A 96 13.20 1.25 8.86
N PRO A 97 12.88 2.52 9.20
CA PRO A 97 13.89 3.53 9.45
C PRO A 97 14.54 3.32 10.83
N GLN A 98 15.62 4.06 11.10
CA GLN A 98 16.37 3.95 12.37
C GLN A 98 15.55 4.41 13.59
N ASP A 99 14.87 5.55 13.44
CA ASP A 99 14.09 6.18 14.50
C ASP A 99 12.62 6.29 14.10
N SER A 100 11.74 5.49 14.72
CA SER A 100 10.29 5.72 14.59
C SER A 100 9.42 4.88 15.52
N GLY A 101 8.19 5.33 15.78
CA GLY A 101 7.15 4.59 16.51
C GLY A 101 6.35 3.61 15.64
N ASN A 102 5.09 3.35 16.01
CA ASN A 102 4.23 2.44 15.25
C ASN A 102 4.05 2.93 13.80
N VAL A 103 4.01 1.99 12.85
CA VAL A 103 3.81 2.29 11.43
C VAL A 103 2.49 1.71 10.97
N ARG A 104 1.75 2.50 10.20
CA ARG A 104 0.60 2.03 9.45
C ARG A 104 0.85 2.17 7.97
N PHE A 105 0.41 1.17 7.23
CA PHE A 105 0.29 1.22 5.79
C PHE A 105 -1.14 1.59 5.45
N ARG A 106 -1.32 2.53 4.52
CA ARG A 106 -2.62 2.83 3.93
C ARG A 106 -2.57 2.63 2.42
N GLY A 107 -3.64 2.05 1.87
CA GLY A 107 -3.72 1.64 0.48
C GLY A 107 -4.93 2.20 -0.26
N THR A 108 -4.74 2.46 -1.54
CA THR A 108 -5.82 2.58 -2.53
C THR A 108 -5.60 1.56 -3.62
N ILE A 109 -6.61 0.78 -3.95
CA ILE A 109 -6.55 -0.26 -5.00
C ILE A 109 -7.58 0.07 -6.07
N VAL A 110 -7.13 0.07 -7.33
CA VAL A 110 -7.95 0.36 -8.50
C VAL A 110 -8.28 -0.94 -9.20
N GLN A 111 -9.56 -1.32 -9.19
CA GLN A 111 -10.06 -2.41 -10.02
C GLN A 111 -10.19 -1.96 -11.48
N GLN A 112 -10.88 -0.83 -11.70
CA GLN A 112 -11.10 -0.20 -13.00
C GLN A 112 -11.17 1.32 -12.84
N PHE A 113 -11.26 2.07 -13.95
CA PHE A 113 -11.28 3.53 -13.93
C PHE A 113 -12.37 4.11 -12.99
N ASN A 114 -13.57 3.54 -12.99
CA ASN A 114 -14.68 3.99 -12.14
C ASN A 114 -14.78 3.25 -10.79
N THR A 115 -13.96 2.23 -10.55
CA THR A 115 -14.09 1.33 -9.39
C THR A 115 -12.77 1.20 -8.66
N PHE A 116 -12.66 1.83 -7.50
CA PHE A 116 -11.46 1.82 -6.67
C PHE A 116 -11.82 1.92 -5.19
N TYR A 117 -11.00 1.31 -4.35
CA TYR A 117 -11.21 1.16 -2.92
C TYR A 117 -10.14 1.95 -2.17
N HIS A 118 -10.55 2.81 -1.25
CA HIS A 118 -9.64 3.64 -0.46
C HIS A 118 -9.75 3.30 1.02
N GLY A 119 -8.61 3.38 1.71
CA GLY A 119 -8.54 3.22 3.16
C GLY A 119 -8.26 1.79 3.61
N LEU A 120 -7.77 0.93 2.71
CA LEU A 120 -7.19 -0.35 3.14
C LEU A 120 -6.01 -0.06 4.06
N SER A 121 -5.82 -0.86 5.10
CA SER A 121 -4.76 -0.61 6.06
C SER A 121 -4.16 -1.88 6.64
N ALA A 122 -2.88 -1.80 6.98
CA ALA A 122 -2.10 -2.80 7.68
C ALA A 122 -1.26 -2.08 8.74
N THR A 123 -0.95 -2.73 9.86
CA THR A 123 -0.21 -2.09 10.97
C THR A 123 0.97 -2.96 11.36
N VAL A 124 2.09 -2.30 11.67
CA VAL A 124 3.26 -2.94 12.26
C VAL A 124 3.76 -2.09 13.43
N GLN A 125 4.03 -2.75 14.56
CA GLN A 125 4.45 -2.11 15.81
C GLN A 125 5.96 -2.14 15.95
N LYS A 126 6.57 -1.10 16.53
CA LYS A 126 8.00 -1.19 16.84
C LYS A 126 8.19 -2.06 18.08
N VAL A 127 9.19 -2.95 18.04
CA VAL A 127 9.69 -3.70 19.21
C VAL A 127 10.75 -2.90 19.95
#